data_AF-A0A7X9UP77-F1
#
_entry.id   AF-A0A7X9UP77-F1
#
_cell.length_a   1.000
_cell.length_b   1.000
_cell.length_c   1.000
_cell.angle_alpha   90.00
_cell.angle_beta   90.00
_cell.angle_gamma   90.00
#
_symmetry.space_group_name_H-M   'P 1'
#
loop_
_entity.id
_entity.type
_entity.pdbx_description
1 polymer ?
#
loop_
_entity_poly.entity_id
_entity_poly.type
_entity_poly.pdbx_seq_one_letter_code
_entity_poly.pdbx_strand_id
1 'polypeptide(L)'
;MPVLLLVLLWYEIVETKQINTDEVQLYVVQKYAGQDYKQSPPLPYKIFKSENGWKVLVEPLEINTLTGEITKGTPIHALQYTDQ
;
A
#
# COMPACT_ATOMS: atom_id res chain seq x y z
N MET A 1 -5.74 -14.33 18.26
CA MET A 1 -6.76 -13.70 17.42
C MET A 1 -6.61 -14.27 16.01
N PRO A 2 -7.67 -14.77 15.36
CA PRO A 2 -7.53 -15.26 13.98
C PRO A 2 -7.21 -14.09 13.06
N VAL A 3 -6.16 -14.24 12.25
CA VAL A 3 -5.86 -13.32 11.16
C VAL A 3 -6.92 -13.56 10.09
N LEU A 4 -7.79 -12.58 9.86
CA LEU A 4 -8.78 -12.66 8.79
C LEU A 4 -8.04 -12.53 7.47
N LEU A 5 -7.89 -13.64 6.74
CA LEU A 5 -7.24 -13.64 5.43
C LEU A 5 -8.20 -13.01 4.41
N LEU A 6 -8.03 -11.70 4.18
CA LEU A 6 -8.69 -11.01 3.08
C LEU A 6 -8.00 -11.38 1.77
N VAL A 7 -8.76 -11.92 0.80
CA VAL A 7 -8.23 -12.26 -0.52
C VAL A 7 -8.34 -11.03 -1.42
N LEU A 8 -7.20 -10.48 -1.85
CA LEU A 8 -7.16 -9.38 -2.82
C LEU A 8 -7.69 -9.88 -4.18
N LEU A 9 -8.76 -9.26 -4.67
CA LEU A 9 -9.35 -9.59 -5.98
C LEU A 9 -8.74 -8.73 -7.09
N TRP A 10 -8.69 -7.42 -6.88
CA TRP A 10 -8.18 -6.47 -7.86
C TRP A 10 -7.82 -5.13 -7.23
N TYR A 11 -7.16 -4.27 -7.99
CA TYR A 11 -6.75 -2.93 -7.56
C TYR A 11 -7.01 -1.88 -8.64
N GLU A 12 -7.22 -0.64 -8.22
CA GLU A 12 -7.45 0.52 -9.10
C GLU A 12 -6.50 1.64 -8.72
N ILE A 13 -5.81 2.24 -9.69
CA ILE A 13 -5.11 3.51 -9.47
C ILE A 13 -6.16 4.61 -9.65
N VAL A 14 -6.58 5.22 -8.55
CA VAL A 14 -7.64 6.24 -8.56
C VAL A 14 -7.08 7.66 -8.70
N GLU A 15 -5.81 7.87 -8.34
CA GLU A 15 -5.13 9.14 -8.52
C GLU A 15 -3.63 8.92 -8.75
N THR A 16 -3.04 9.78 -9.58
CA THR A 16 -1.60 9.86 -9.81
C THR A 16 -1.17 11.31 -9.62
N LYS A 17 -0.17 11.52 -8.76
CA LYS A 17 0.39 12.83 -8.46
C LYS A 17 1.89 12.82 -8.75
N GLN A 18 2.31 13.56 -9.78
CA GLN A 18 3.72 13.80 -10.03
C GLN A 18 4.27 14.71 -8.92
N ILE A 19 5.33 14.27 -8.22
CA ILE A 19 5.98 15.06 -7.19
C ILE A 19 7.15 15.84 -7.79
N ASN A 20 7.99 15.17 -8.59
CA ASN A 20 9.07 15.76 -9.39
C ASN A 20 9.44 14.80 -10.53
N THR A 21 10.49 15.07 -11.31
CA THR A 21 10.89 14.23 -12.46
C THR A 21 11.15 12.76 -12.12
N ASP A 22 11.62 12.48 -10.91
CA ASP A 22 12.04 11.15 -10.47
C ASP A 22 11.11 10.54 -9.42
N GLU A 23 10.06 11.25 -9.00
CA GLU A 23 9.13 10.80 -7.96
C GLU A 23 7.66 11.00 -8.36
N VAL A 24 6.88 9.95 -8.15
CA VAL A 24 5.43 9.89 -8.40
C VAL A 24 4.75 9.28 -7.18
N GLN A 25 3.60 9.81 -6.80
CA GLN A 25 2.74 9.20 -5.80
C GLN A 25 1.47 8.67 -6.47
N LEU A 26 1.17 7.39 -6.26
CA LEU A 26 -0.08 6.77 -6.67
C LEU A 26 -1.00 6.63 -5.46
N TYR A 27 -2.29 6.80 -5.67
CA TYR A 27 -3.31 6.38 -4.72
C TYR A 27 -4.04 5.19 -5.30
N VAL A 28 -3.99 4.08 -4.57
CA VAL A 28 -4.50 2.78 -5.04
C VAL A 28 -5.61 2.30 -4.13
N VAL A 29 -6.76 1.98 -4.71
CA VAL A 29 -7.84 1.28 -4.02
C VAL A 29 -7.68 -0.21 -4.27
N GLN A 30 -7.71 -1.01 -3.21
CA GLN A 30 -7.63 -2.46 -3.25
C GLN A 30 -9.00 -3.05 -2.94
N LYS A 31 -9.45 -4.03 -3.73
CA LYS A 31 -10.75 -4.69 -3.52
C LYS A 31 -10.55 -6.11 -3.06
N TYR A 32 -11.24 -6.48 -2.00
CA TYR A 32 -11.07 -7.75 -1.31
C TYR A 32 -12.34 -8.60 -1.44
N ALA A 33 -12.19 -9.92 -1.43
CA ALA A 33 -13.28 -10.84 -1.21
C ALA A 33 -13.55 -10.98 0.30
N GLY A 34 -14.82 -10.88 0.70
CA GLY A 34 -15.23 -11.03 2.09
C GLY A 34 -16.59 -10.41 2.39
N GLN A 35 -17.16 -10.76 3.54
CA GLN A 35 -18.27 -10.02 4.13
C GLN A 35 -17.68 -8.80 4.88
N ASP A 36 -18.40 -7.69 4.85
CA ASP A 36 -18.15 -6.41 5.55
C ASP A 36 -17.03 -5.49 5.01
N TYR A 37 -15.85 -5.99 4.61
CA TYR A 37 -14.79 -5.15 4.03
C TYR A 37 -14.57 -5.40 2.53
N LYS A 38 -15.24 -4.59 1.70
CA LYS A 38 -15.23 -4.76 0.24
C LYS A 38 -14.05 -4.08 -0.46
N GLN A 39 -13.56 -2.98 0.09
CA GLN A 39 -12.46 -2.21 -0.50
C GLN A 39 -11.69 -1.41 0.54
N SER A 40 -10.44 -1.13 0.25
CA SER A 40 -9.64 -0.19 1.01
C SER A 40 -10.02 1.26 0.71
N PRO A 41 -9.74 2.19 1.64
CA PRO A 41 -9.53 3.59 1.26
C PRO A 41 -8.36 3.70 0.26
N PRO A 42 -8.21 4.82 -0.47
CA PRO A 42 -7.07 5.04 -1.35
C PRO A 42 -5.75 5.02 -0.57
N LEU A 43 -4.90 4.05 -0.87
CA LEU A 43 -3.62 3.84 -0.18
C LEU A 43 -2.49 4.54 -0.95
N PRO A 44 -1.63 5.32 -0.27
CA PRO A 44 -0.52 6.02 -0.91
C PRO A 44 0.64 5.07 -1.20
N TYR A 45 1.11 5.06 -2.45
CA TYR A 45 2.33 4.37 -2.89
C TYR A 45 3.29 5.40 -3.45
N LYS A 46 4.48 5.52 -2.84
CA LYS A 46 5.52 6.41 -3.36
C LYS A 46 6.41 5.62 -4.32
N ILE A 47 6.50 6.09 -5.55
CA ILE A 47 7.33 5.53 -6.60
C ILE A 47 8.47 6.51 -6.85
N PHE A 48 9.69 6.00 -6.90
CA PHE A 48 10.87 6.81 -7.14
C PHE A 48 11.85 6.10 -8.08
N LYS A 49 12.55 6.86 -8.89
CA LYS A 49 13.58 6.35 -9.79
C LYS A 49 14.85 6.07 -9.00
N SER A 50 15.43 4.89 -9.21
CA SER A 50 16.74 4.49 -8.70
C SER A 50 17.66 4.11 -9.86
N GLU A 51 18.94 3.89 -9.57
CA GLU A 51 19.93 3.48 -10.58
C GLU A 51 19.50 2.23 -11.37
N ASN A 52 18.77 1.31 -10.72
CA ASN A 52 18.31 0.05 -11.32
C ASN A 52 16.85 0.10 -11.81
N GLY A 53 16.28 1.30 -11.96
CA GLY A 53 14.89 1.51 -12.41
C GLY A 53 13.96 2.00 -11.31
N TRP A 54 12.66 1.96 -11.58
CA TRP A 54 11.63 2.43 -10.66
C TRP A 54 11.48 1.49 -9.46
N LYS A 55 11.47 2.06 -8.26
CA LYS A 55 11.22 1.37 -6.99
C LYS A 55 9.96 1.92 -6.34
N VAL A 56 9.30 1.09 -5.55
CA VAL A 56 8.11 1.46 -4.80
C VAL A 56 8.44 1.41 -3.31
N LEU A 57 8.24 2.52 -2.62
CA LEU A 57 8.24 2.59 -1.16
C LEU A 57 6.81 2.40 -0.68
N VAL A 58 6.60 1.35 0.11
CA VAL A 58 5.33 1.05 0.77
C VAL A 58 5.54 1.26 2.26
N GLU A 59 4.86 2.25 2.83
CA GLU A 59 4.84 2.38 4.28
C GLU A 59 3.91 1.31 4.88
N PRO A 60 4.24 0.74 6.05
CA PRO A 60 3.31 -0.13 6.74
C PRO A 60 2.07 0.67 7.14
N LEU A 61 0.90 0.15 6.76
CA LEU A 61 -0.40 0.76 7.07
C LEU A 61 -1.23 -0.24 7.87
N GLU A 62 -1.90 0.26 8.90
CA GLU A 62 -2.97 -0.44 9.59
C GLU A 62 -4.30 0.16 9.13
N ILE A 63 -5.22 -0.69 8.71
CA ILE A 63 -6.52 -0.25 8.21
C ILE A 63 -7.61 -0.80 9.11
N ASN A 64 -8.41 0.09 9.70
CA ASN A 64 -9.63 -0.31 10.37
C ASN A 64 -10.66 -0.67 9.30
N THR A 65 -10.96 -1.96 9.16
CA THR A 65 -11.88 -2.45 8.12
C THR A 65 -13.35 -2.08 8.37
N LEU A 66 -13.69 -1.59 9.56
CA LEU A 66 -15.06 -1.13 9.88
C LEU A 66 -15.25 0.35 9.57
N THR A 67 -14.27 1.19 9.89
CA THR A 67 -14.35 2.65 9.73
C THR A 67 -13.67 3.16 8.47
N GLY A 68 -12.76 2.37 7.87
CA GLY A 68 -11.90 2.80 6.77
C GLY A 68 -10.75 3.72 7.22
N GLU A 69 -10.56 3.93 8.53
CA GLU A 69 -9.46 4.74 9.04
C GLU A 69 -8.11 4.06 8.74
N ILE A 70 -7.14 4.87 8.30
CA ILE A 70 -5.77 4.43 8.02
C ILE A 70 -4.86 5.05 9.07
N THR A 71 -4.08 4.21 9.75
CA THR A 71 -3.01 4.64 10.64
C THR A 71 -1.67 4.11 10.17
N LYS A 72 -0.58 4.74 10.63
CA LYS A 72 0.77 4.24 10.40
C LYS A 72 0.91 2.92 11.16
N GLY A 73 1.17 1.84 10.42
CA GLY A 73 1.38 0.53 10.98
C GLY A 73 2.81 0.32 11.48
N THR A 74 3.01 -0.79 12.17
CA THR A 74 4.36 -1.28 12.50
C THR A 74 4.88 -2.15 11.35
N PRO A 75 6.13 -1.97 10.87
CA PRO A 75 6.72 -2.88 9.88
C PRO A 75 6.74 -4.32 10.41
N ILE A 76 5.91 -5.20 9.83
CA ILE A 76 5.83 -6.63 10.19
C ILE A 76 6.94 -7.46 9.54
N HIS A 77 7.54 -6.95 8.46
CA HIS A 77 8.75 -7.47 7.84
C HIS A 77 9.71 -6.32 7.64
N ALA A 78 10.76 -6.26 8.46
CA ALA A 78 11.93 -5.47 8.11
C ALA A 78 12.66 -6.26 7.02
N LEU A 79 12.67 -5.76 5.78
CA LEU A 79 13.70 -6.14 4.83
C LEU A 79 15.03 -5.74 5.45
N GLN A 80 15.72 -6.71 6.08
CA GLN A 80 17.11 -6.52 6.46
C GLN A 80 17.90 -6.53 5.15
N TYR A 81 18.31 -5.34 4.69
CA TYR A 81 19.34 -5.26 3.68
C TYR A 81 20.63 -5.72 4.35
N THR A 82 21.00 -6.99 4.18
CA THR A 82 22.41 -7.37 4.31
C THR A 82 23.10 -6.79 3.10
N ASP A 83 23.81 -5.69 3.31
CA ASP A 83 24.83 -5.25 2.36
C ASP A 83 25.79 -6.43 2.15
N GLN A 84 25.71 -7.07 0.98
CA GLN A 84 26.71 -8.01 0.49
C GLN A 84 27.59 -7.32 -0.54
#